data_AF-A0A660RY88-F1
#
_entry.id   AF-A0A660RY88-F1
#
_cell.length_a   1.000
_cell.length_b   1.000
_cell.length_c   1.000
_cell.angle_alpha   90.00
_cell.angle_beta   90.00
_cell.angle_gamma   90.00
#
_symmetry.space_group_name_H-M   'P 1'
#
loop_
_entity.id
_entity.type
_entity.pdbx_description
1 polymer ?
#
loop_
_entity_poly.entity_id
_entity_poly.type
_entity_poly.pdbx_seq_one_letter_code
_entity_poly.pdbx_strand_id
1 'polypeptide(L)'
;MFIPEGFLFSAVSCGIKNEGKLDLGLIFSPYKLTSWGCFTKNTVKAAPVILGKRLIREPITKGILVNSGIANACTGKEGIRRAKLLLERVAQRLKVPKDTILPASTGVIGE
;
A
#
# COMPACT_ATOMS: atom_id res chain seq x y z
N MET A 1 10.52 -8.61 20.13
CA MET A 1 9.39 -8.15 19.28
C MET A 1 8.46 -9.32 19.12
N PHE A 2 7.21 -9.23 19.56
CA PHE A 2 6.23 -10.29 19.33
C PHE A 2 5.65 -10.10 17.93
N ILE A 3 5.98 -11.01 17.01
CA ILE A 3 5.46 -10.99 15.65
C ILE A 3 4.35 -12.04 15.57
N PRO A 4 3.10 -11.66 15.22
CA PRO A 4 2.03 -12.62 15.05
C PRO A 4 2.39 -13.68 14.01
N GLU A 5 2.08 -14.94 14.30
CA GLU A 5 2.31 -16.04 13.38
C GLU A 5 1.60 -15.81 12.04
N GLY A 6 2.25 -16.26 10.97
CA GLY A 6 1.72 -16.13 9.60
C GLY A 6 1.87 -14.76 8.96
N PHE A 7 2.56 -13.81 9.59
CA PHE A 7 2.94 -12.53 8.98
C PHE A 7 4.42 -12.48 8.60
N LEU A 8 4.68 -11.98 7.40
CA LEU A 8 5.99 -11.72 6.82
C LEU A 8 6.15 -10.22 6.58
N PHE A 9 7.39 -9.74 6.69
CA PHE A 9 7.72 -8.33 6.60
C PHE A 9 8.90 -8.14 5.65
N SER A 10 8.85 -7.09 4.84
CA SER A 10 9.97 -6.66 4.01
C SER A 10 10.00 -5.14 3.96
N ALA A 11 11.20 -4.58 3.89
CA ALA A 11 11.41 -3.18 3.66
C ALA A 11 12.62 -2.98 2.75
N VAL A 12 12.50 -2.08 1.79
CA VAL A 12 13.56 -1.75 0.84
C VAL A 12 13.67 -0.23 0.67
N SER A 13 14.84 0.20 0.21
CA SER A 13 15.02 1.54 -0.36
C SER A 13 14.76 1.46 -1.86
N CYS A 14 13.70 2.11 -2.33
CA CYS A 14 13.33 2.19 -3.75
C CYS A 14 13.58 3.59 -4.36
N GLY A 15 14.16 4.52 -3.60
CA GLY A 15 14.64 5.80 -4.10
C GLY A 15 13.61 6.93 -4.00
N ILE A 16 12.59 6.79 -3.16
CA ILE A 16 11.70 7.88 -2.77
C ILE A 16 12.40 8.79 -1.77
N LYS A 17 13.13 8.20 -0.81
CA LYS A 17 13.95 8.96 0.14
C LYS A 17 15.40 8.98 -0.30
N ASN A 18 16.10 10.05 0.08
CA ASN A 18 17.54 10.18 -0.13
C ASN A 18 18.34 9.19 0.74
N GLU A 19 19.61 8.99 0.37
CA GLU A 19 20.63 8.32 1.19
C GLU A 19 20.35 6.84 1.49
N GLY A 20 19.62 6.14 0.60
CA GLY A 20 19.37 4.70 0.75
C GLY A 20 18.46 4.36 1.94
N LYS A 21 17.72 5.34 2.47
CA LYS A 21 16.79 5.11 3.58
C LYS A 21 15.62 4.25 3.11
N LEU A 22 15.21 3.30 3.95
CA LEU A 22 14.04 2.46 3.69
C LEU A 22 12.79 3.34 3.52
N ASP A 23 12.10 3.12 2.41
CA ASP A 23 11.00 3.97 1.97
C ASP A 23 9.81 3.19 1.38
N LEU A 24 9.96 1.87 1.17
CA LEU A 24 8.90 0.97 0.76
C LEU A 24 8.87 -0.26 1.68
N GLY A 25 7.76 -0.48 2.35
CA GLY A 25 7.51 -1.60 3.24
C GLY A 25 6.35 -2.47 2.76
N LEU A 26 6.44 -3.77 3.01
CA LEU A 26 5.39 -4.75 2.77
C LEU A 26 5.16 -5.56 4.04
N ILE A 27 3.90 -5.61 4.48
CA ILE A 27 3.41 -6.59 5.45
C ILE A 27 2.53 -7.56 4.67
N PHE A 28 2.81 -8.85 4.78
CA PHE A 28 2.14 -9.87 3.96
C PHE A 28 1.84 -11.13 4.78
N SER A 29 0.78 -11.84 4.41
CA SER A 29 0.51 -13.19 4.88
C SER A 29 0.25 -14.12 3.69
N PRO A 30 0.86 -15.32 3.65
CA PRO A 30 0.51 -16.32 2.66
C PRO A 30 -0.93 -16.85 2.87
N TYR A 31 -1.49 -16.70 4.06
CA TYR A 31 -2.85 -17.12 4.42
C TYR A 31 -3.89 -16.07 3.99
N LYS A 32 -5.18 -16.43 4.01
CA LYS A 32 -6.27 -15.47 3.74
C LYS A 32 -6.49 -14.64 5.01
N LEU A 33 -6.47 -13.32 4.89
CA LEU A 33 -6.75 -12.39 5.98
C LEU A 33 -8.14 -11.78 5.82
N THR A 34 -8.78 -11.52 6.95
CA THR A 34 -9.88 -10.55 7.06
C THR A 34 -9.30 -9.21 7.50
N SER A 35 -9.74 -8.12 6.89
CA SER A 35 -9.23 -6.78 7.17
C SER A 35 -10.35 -5.80 7.54
N TRP A 36 -10.02 -4.86 8.41
CA TRP A 36 -10.85 -3.71 8.75
C TRP A 36 -9.96 -2.47 8.81
N GLY A 37 -10.53 -1.32 8.45
CA GLY A 37 -9.76 -0.10 8.38
C GLY A 37 -10.63 1.13 8.36
N CYS A 38 -10.19 2.15 9.08
CA CYS A 38 -10.73 3.49 9.04
C CYS A 38 -9.84 4.36 8.17
N PHE A 39 -10.44 5.27 7.41
CA PHE A 39 -9.73 6.17 6.51
C PHE A 39 -10.08 7.61 6.85
N THR A 40 -9.23 8.54 6.41
CA THR A 40 -9.47 9.97 6.63
C THR A 40 -10.83 10.44 6.12
N LYS A 41 -11.43 11.37 6.86
CA LYS A 41 -12.65 12.11 6.51
C LYS A 41 -12.37 13.37 5.69
N ASN A 42 -11.10 13.71 5.44
CA ASN A 42 -10.72 14.89 4.67
C ASN A 42 -11.37 14.88 3.27
N THR A 43 -11.79 16.06 2.81
CA THR A 43 -12.31 16.28 1.46
C THR A 43 -11.27 15.88 0.42
N VAL A 44 -10.02 16.32 0.59
CA VAL A 44 -8.86 15.97 -0.23
C VAL A 44 -8.34 14.59 0.19
N LYS A 45 -8.51 13.61 -0.69
CA LYS A 45 -8.14 12.21 -0.44
C LYS A 45 -7.00 11.81 -1.37
N ALA A 46 -5.94 11.29 -0.79
CA ALA A 46 -4.82 10.75 -1.56
C ALA A 46 -5.26 9.53 -2.40
N ALA A 47 -4.56 9.28 -3.51
CA ALA A 47 -4.78 8.09 -4.33
C ALA A 47 -4.81 6.75 -3.53
N PRO A 48 -3.88 6.48 -2.59
CA PRO A 48 -3.95 5.27 -1.76
C PRO A 48 -5.20 5.20 -0.88
N VAL A 49 -5.73 6.32 -0.39
CA VAL A 49 -6.97 6.32 0.42
C VAL A 49 -8.17 5.92 -0.44
N ILE A 50 -8.26 6.44 -1.66
CA ILE A 50 -9.35 6.12 -2.60
C ILE A 50 -9.30 4.63 -2.95
N LEU A 51 -8.12 4.10 -3.27
CA LEU A 51 -7.92 2.69 -3.58
C LEU A 51 -8.16 1.79 -2.37
N GLY A 52 -7.61 2.13 -1.20
CA GLY A 52 -7.77 1.38 0.03
C GLY A 52 -9.25 1.22 0.44
N LYS A 53 -10.06 2.28 0.32
CA LYS A 53 -11.51 2.21 0.58
C LYS A 53 -12.25 1.22 -0.32
N ARG A 54 -11.79 1.05 -1.57
CA ARG A 54 -12.34 0.07 -2.50
C ARG A 54 -11.87 -1.33 -2.15
N LEU A 55 -10.55 -1.50 -2.02
CA LEU A 55 -9.89 -2.80 -1.85
C LEU A 55 -10.19 -3.46 -0.50
N ILE A 56 -10.42 -2.68 0.56
CA ILE A 56 -10.76 -3.23 1.87
C ILE A 56 -12.15 -3.90 1.92
N ARG A 57 -12.97 -3.71 0.87
CA ARG A 57 -14.27 -4.37 0.72
C ARG A 57 -14.15 -5.73 0.03
N GLU A 58 -12.99 -6.07 -0.50
CA GLU A 58 -12.74 -7.37 -1.11
C GLU A 58 -12.77 -8.47 -0.04
N PRO A 59 -13.26 -9.68 -0.37
CA PRO A 59 -13.43 -10.77 0.60
C PRO A 59 -12.11 -11.37 1.09
N ILE A 60 -10.99 -10.97 0.50
CA ILE A 60 -9.65 -11.50 0.77
C ILE A 60 -8.67 -10.33 0.80
N THR A 61 -7.93 -10.23 1.91
CA THR A 61 -6.70 -9.42 1.97
C THR A 61 -5.51 -10.35 2.18
N LYS A 62 -4.36 -9.97 1.61
CA LYS A 62 -3.08 -10.66 1.76
C LYS A 62 -2.02 -9.80 2.41
N GLY A 63 -2.18 -8.48 2.43
CA GLY A 63 -1.19 -7.60 3.01
C GLY A 63 -1.43 -6.12 2.74
N ILE A 64 -0.48 -5.30 3.18
CA ILE A 64 -0.44 -3.87 2.94
C ILE A 64 0.95 -3.48 2.43
N LEU A 65 0.98 -2.70 1.35
CA LEU A 65 2.18 -2.08 0.81
C LEU A 65 2.17 -0.60 1.21
N VAL A 66 3.24 -0.18 1.89
CA VAL A 66 3.37 1.16 2.46
C VAL A 66 4.59 1.84 1.87
N ASN A 67 4.42 3.01 1.26
CA ASN A 67 5.55 3.86 0.91
C ASN A 67 5.63 5.10 1.81
N SER A 68 6.83 5.65 1.97
CA SER A 68 7.08 6.84 2.78
C SER A 68 8.00 7.82 2.06
N GLY A 69 7.81 9.11 2.27
CA GLY A 69 8.52 10.19 1.57
C GLY A 69 7.61 10.94 0.58
N ILE A 70 6.68 10.23 -0.08
CA ILE A 70 5.67 10.82 -0.98
C ILE A 70 4.28 10.30 -0.60
N ALA A 71 3.33 11.21 -0.32
CA ALA A 71 1.98 10.85 0.09
C ALA A 71 1.08 10.40 -1.08
N ASN A 72 1.48 10.67 -2.33
CA ASN A 72 0.66 10.44 -3.52
C ASN A 72 -0.74 11.09 -3.37
N ALA A 73 -0.73 12.32 -2.88
CA ALA A 73 -1.89 13.17 -2.70
C ALA A 73 -1.84 14.34 -3.70
N CYS A 74 -3.00 14.76 -4.19
CA CYS A 74 -3.12 15.82 -5.22
C CYS A 74 -2.45 15.49 -6.57
N THR A 75 -2.26 14.20 -6.88
CA THR A 75 -1.58 13.69 -8.08
C THR A 75 -2.53 13.33 -9.24
N GLY A 76 -3.82 13.62 -9.09
CA GLY A 76 -4.85 13.37 -10.10
C GLY A 76 -5.03 11.88 -10.47
N LYS A 77 -5.49 11.63 -11.70
CA LYS A 77 -5.72 10.27 -12.23
C LYS A 77 -4.44 9.46 -12.33
N GLU A 78 -3.32 10.12 -12.57
CA GLU A 78 -2.01 9.49 -12.75
C GLU A 78 -1.53 8.85 -11.44
N GLY A 79 -1.68 9.52 -10.30
CA GLY A 79 -1.35 8.94 -8.99
C GLY A 79 -2.12 7.67 -8.67
N ILE A 80 -3.41 7.61 -9.06
CA ILE A 80 -4.24 6.41 -8.93
C ILE A 80 -3.73 5.31 -9.86
N ARG A 81 -3.39 5.64 -11.11
CA ARG A 81 -2.87 4.68 -12.09
C ARG A 81 -1.56 4.05 -11.63
N ARG A 82 -0.60 4.88 -11.16
CA ARG A 82 0.69 4.42 -10.62
C ARG A 82 0.51 3.52 -9.41
N ALA A 83 -0.37 3.89 -8.47
CA ALA A 83 -0.65 3.07 -7.29
C ALA A 83 -1.29 1.72 -7.66
N LYS A 84 -2.26 1.68 -8.59
CA LYS A 84 -2.84 0.42 -9.08
C LYS A 84 -1.78 -0.48 -9.73
N LEU A 85 -0.96 0.10 -10.62
CA LEU A 85 0.10 -0.63 -11.30
C LEU A 85 1.10 -1.23 -10.30
N LEU A 86 1.49 -0.45 -9.27
CA LEU A 86 2.39 -0.94 -8.22
C LEU A 86 1.79 -2.14 -7.48
N LEU A 87 0.52 -2.04 -7.05
CA LEU A 87 -0.17 -3.13 -6.36
C LEU A 87 -0.31 -4.39 -7.24
N GLU A 88 -0.64 -4.22 -8.52
CA GLU A 88 -0.72 -5.32 -9.50
C GLU A 88 0.63 -6.02 -9.67
N ARG A 89 1.73 -5.26 -9.78
CA ARG A 89 3.08 -5.82 -9.89
C ARG A 89 3.49 -6.58 -8.64
N VAL A 90 3.19 -6.05 -7.46
CA VAL A 90 3.46 -6.73 -6.19
C VAL A 90 2.63 -8.01 -6.07
N ALA A 91 1.33 -7.96 -6.35
CA ALA A 91 0.47 -9.13 -6.34
C ALA A 91 0.95 -10.22 -7.32
N GLN A 92 1.36 -9.83 -8.54
CA GLN A 92 1.93 -10.74 -9.54
C GLN A 92 3.20 -11.43 -9.02
N ARG A 93 4.13 -10.68 -8.41
CA ARG A 93 5.37 -11.24 -7.86
C ARG A 93 5.14 -12.17 -6.67
N LEU A 94 4.13 -11.86 -5.86
CA LEU A 94 3.70 -12.71 -4.75
C LEU A 94 2.80 -13.87 -5.17
N LYS A 95 2.43 -13.96 -6.45
CA LYS A 95 1.50 -14.96 -7.02
C LYS A 95 0.16 -15.00 -6.27
N VAL A 96 -0.37 -13.84 -5.91
CA VAL A 96 -1.70 -13.69 -5.28
C VAL A 96 -2.66 -12.96 -6.23
N PRO A 97 -3.99 -13.10 -6.04
CA PRO A 97 -4.95 -12.38 -6.87
C PRO A 97 -4.71 -10.87 -6.82
N LYS A 98 -5.00 -10.22 -7.94
CA LYS A 98 -5.11 -8.75 -7.99
C LYS A 98 -6.11 -8.27 -6.93
N ASP A 99 -5.96 -7.02 -6.50
CA ASP A 99 -6.84 -6.38 -5.53
C ASP A 99 -6.80 -6.98 -4.09
N THR A 100 -5.80 -7.83 -3.76
CA THR A 100 -5.64 -8.39 -2.39
C THR A 100 -4.62 -7.65 -1.50
N ILE A 101 -3.91 -6.66 -2.04
CA ILE A 101 -2.92 -5.86 -1.32
C ILE A 101 -3.45 -4.44 -1.14
N LEU A 102 -3.50 -3.97 0.11
CA LEU A 102 -3.92 -2.62 0.44
C LEU A 102 -2.76 -1.63 0.25
N PRO A 103 -2.99 -0.41 -0.26
CA PRO A 103 -1.98 0.64 -0.32
C PRO A 103 -2.04 1.57 0.90
N ALA A 104 -0.88 2.08 1.31
CA ALA A 104 -0.76 3.27 2.13
C ALA A 104 0.46 4.11 1.71
N SER A 105 0.37 5.43 1.84
CA SER A 105 1.45 6.35 1.49
C SER A 105 1.49 7.51 2.47
N THR A 106 2.69 8.00 2.77
CA THR A 106 2.89 9.19 3.61
C THR A 106 4.08 10.01 3.11
N GLY A 107 4.05 11.32 3.29
CA GLY A 107 5.12 12.23 2.87
C GLY A 107 4.60 13.49 2.18
N VAL A 108 5.38 13.98 1.22
CA VAL A 108 5.09 15.23 0.49
C VAL A 108 3.80 15.09 -0.36
N ILE A 109 3.06 16.19 -0.50
CA ILE A 109 1.82 16.30 -1.28
C ILE A 109 2.11 17.07 -2.57
N GLY A 110 1.57 16.61 -3.71
CA GLY A 110 1.66 17.32 -5.00
C GLY A 110 2.87 16.98 -5.88
N GLU A 111 3.60 15.91 -5.55
CA GLU A 111 4.77 15.40 -6.28
C GLU A 111 4.42 14.30 -7.30
#